data_AF-A0A238JR00-F1
#
_entry.id   AF-A0A238JR00-F1
#
_cell.length_a   1.000
_cell.length_b   1.000
_cell.length_c   1.000
_cell.angle_alpha   90.00
_cell.angle_beta   90.00
_cell.angle_gamma   90.00
#
_symmetry.space_group_name_H-M   'P 1'
#
loop_
_entity.id
_entity.type
_entity.pdbx_description
1 polymer ?
#
loop_
_entity_poly.entity_id
_entity_poly.type
_entity_poly.pdbx_seq_one_letter_code
_entity_poly.pdbx_strand_id
1 'polypeptide(L)'
;MKIATYNVEWFSNLFDDEGTPYNDDRWSGRWDVTRAQQTAALGAVFQALDADGIMVVEAPDSHANRDGVAALEGFATKVGIRARKAIIGYVNETQQEIIFLFDPDVLNVRHDPREDGAPRFDQAIKMDLDVDAQLDSVKWSKPPLEIEVTHTSGAVFRLIGVHAKSKAPHGARNDAQAMRISIANRRKQLAQCIWLRRRVEAHLEVGDNMIVLGDFNDGPGLDEYEKLFGRSGVEIVLGEGNGEQLFDPHARLALSQRIGAMPVTARFTVGKDRHFMSALLDYIMVSQSVRAMNPTWSIMHPFDDPKCFADKDLCAALLLASDHFPVVIDIPL
;
A
#
# COMPACT_ATOMS: atom_id res chain seq x y z
N MET A 1 3.35 19.54 0.62
CA MET A 1 3.52 18.26 1.33
C MET A 1 3.37 17.12 0.34
N LYS A 2 4.45 16.40 0.08
CA LYS A 2 4.54 15.26 -0.82
C LYS A 2 4.52 13.96 -0.02
N ILE A 3 3.46 13.16 -0.19
CA ILE A 3 3.32 11.84 0.42
C ILE A 3 3.34 10.78 -0.68
N ALA A 4 3.98 9.65 -0.41
CA ALA A 4 3.98 8.51 -1.31
C ALA A 4 3.47 7.25 -0.61
N THR A 5 3.01 6.28 -1.39
CA THR A 5 2.90 4.87 -0.98
C THR A 5 3.74 4.03 -1.92
N TYR A 6 4.46 3.05 -1.37
CA TYR A 6 5.31 2.18 -2.15
C TYR A 6 5.40 0.78 -1.54
N ASN A 7 4.86 -0.22 -2.24
CA ASN A 7 5.16 -1.62 -1.97
C ASN A 7 6.57 -1.94 -2.53
N VAL A 8 7.45 -2.38 -1.65
CA VAL A 8 8.89 -2.55 -1.95
C VAL A 8 9.31 -4.00 -2.17
N GLU A 9 8.34 -4.91 -2.28
CA GLU A 9 8.51 -6.35 -2.52
C GLU A 9 9.55 -7.01 -1.59
N TRP A 10 9.07 -7.49 -0.44
CA TRP A 10 9.85 -8.27 0.54
C TRP A 10 11.11 -7.58 1.07
N PHE A 11 10.96 -6.36 1.60
CA PHE A 11 12.12 -5.58 2.02
C PHE A 11 12.95 -6.27 3.12
N SER A 12 12.30 -7.03 4.01
CA SER A 12 12.95 -7.81 5.07
C SER A 12 14.10 -8.70 4.56
N ASN A 13 14.01 -9.25 3.35
CA ASN A 13 15.05 -10.12 2.78
C ASN A 13 16.35 -9.36 2.44
N LEU A 14 16.32 -8.03 2.44
CA LEU A 14 17.46 -7.18 2.16
C LEU A 14 18.23 -6.75 3.41
N PHE A 15 17.83 -7.19 4.61
CA PHE A 15 18.50 -6.83 5.86
C PHE A 15 19.02 -8.06 6.62
N ASP A 16 20.15 -7.89 7.29
CA ASP A 16 20.56 -8.80 8.36
C ASP A 16 19.74 -8.57 9.65
N ASP A 17 20.00 -9.39 10.66
CA ASP A 17 19.26 -9.34 11.93
C ASP A 17 19.54 -8.04 12.70
N GLU A 18 20.68 -7.40 12.44
CA GLU A 18 21.06 -6.08 12.95
C GLU A 18 20.40 -4.91 12.18
N GLY A 19 19.60 -5.19 11.15
CA GLY A 19 18.94 -4.16 10.35
C GLY A 19 19.86 -3.44 9.36
N THR A 20 21.01 -4.02 9.04
CA THR A 20 21.94 -3.49 8.02
C THR A 20 21.56 -4.03 6.64
N PRO A 21 21.41 -3.16 5.62
CA PRO A 21 21.12 -3.62 4.26
C PRO A 21 22.28 -4.45 3.69
N TYR A 22 21.99 -5.66 3.21
CA TYR A 22 22.92 -6.47 2.45
C TYR A 22 23.41 -5.73 1.22
N ASN A 23 24.69 -5.96 0.87
CA ASN A 23 25.29 -5.43 -0.34
C ASN A 23 26.21 -6.49 -0.96
N ASP A 24 25.62 -7.63 -1.31
CA ASP A 24 26.32 -8.72 -1.97
C ASP A 24 25.57 -9.25 -3.20
N ASP A 25 26.28 -10.06 -3.99
CA ASP A 25 25.78 -10.63 -5.23
C ASP A 25 24.91 -11.88 -5.02
N ARG A 26 24.44 -12.15 -3.80
CA ARG A 26 23.46 -13.23 -3.59
C ARG A 26 22.10 -12.80 -4.10
N TRP A 27 21.29 -13.78 -4.48
CA TRP A 27 19.92 -13.55 -4.93
C TRP A 27 19.07 -12.88 -3.84
N SER A 28 18.27 -11.92 -4.27
CA SER A 28 17.20 -11.34 -3.45
C SER A 28 15.96 -12.24 -3.46
N GLY A 29 14.83 -11.73 -2.92
CA GLY A 29 13.51 -12.36 -3.11
C GLY A 29 12.98 -12.20 -4.53
N ARG A 30 13.46 -11.19 -5.28
CA ARG A 30 13.08 -10.95 -6.67
C ARG A 30 13.79 -11.92 -7.60
N TRP A 31 13.09 -12.32 -8.65
CA TRP A 31 13.68 -13.17 -9.67
C TRP A 31 14.77 -12.45 -10.46
N ASP A 32 15.93 -13.09 -10.59
CA ASP A 32 17.07 -12.63 -11.41
C ASP A 32 17.58 -11.23 -11.01
N VAL A 33 17.45 -10.90 -9.72
CA VAL A 33 17.96 -9.66 -9.13
C VAL A 33 18.72 -10.01 -7.84
N THR A 34 19.96 -9.52 -7.72
CA THR A 34 20.76 -9.69 -6.50
C THR A 34 20.36 -8.69 -5.42
N ARG A 35 20.71 -8.98 -4.16
CA ARG A 35 20.43 -8.08 -3.02
C ARG A 35 21.12 -6.72 -3.20
N ALA A 36 22.36 -6.69 -3.70
CA ALA A 36 23.05 -5.45 -4.03
C ALA A 36 22.29 -4.63 -5.10
N GLN A 37 21.82 -5.28 -6.16
CA GLN A 37 21.06 -4.62 -7.22
C GLN A 37 19.74 -4.05 -6.69
N GLN A 38 18.94 -4.84 -5.98
CA GLN A 38 17.66 -4.37 -5.43
C GLN A 38 17.86 -3.24 -4.42
N THR A 39 18.85 -3.35 -3.53
CA THR A 39 19.16 -2.31 -2.52
C THR A 39 19.58 -0.99 -3.18
N ALA A 40 20.44 -1.04 -4.20
CA ALA A 40 20.86 0.15 -4.93
C ALA A 40 19.70 0.78 -5.72
N ALA A 41 18.88 -0.05 -6.35
CA ALA A 41 17.70 0.39 -7.09
C ALA A 41 16.67 1.05 -6.17
N LEU A 42 16.35 0.44 -5.02
CA LEU A 42 15.49 1.05 -4.00
C LEU A 42 16.07 2.37 -3.52
N GLY A 43 17.39 2.46 -3.28
CA GLY A 43 18.04 3.71 -2.91
C GLY A 43 17.80 4.82 -3.93
N ALA A 44 17.98 4.55 -5.22
CA ALA A 44 17.73 5.51 -6.28
C ALA A 44 16.25 5.93 -6.37
N VAL A 45 15.31 4.98 -6.23
CA VAL A 45 13.87 5.29 -6.25
C VAL A 45 13.46 6.14 -5.05
N PHE A 46 13.93 5.82 -3.84
CA PHE A 46 13.63 6.59 -2.63
C PHE A 46 14.25 8.01 -2.68
N GLN A 47 15.44 8.16 -3.26
CA GLN A 47 16.03 9.47 -3.52
C GLN A 47 15.20 10.28 -4.52
N ALA A 48 14.79 9.66 -5.63
CA ALA A 48 13.99 10.31 -6.67
C ALA A 48 12.58 10.70 -6.22
N LEU A 49 11.99 9.94 -5.28
CA LEU A 49 10.72 10.28 -4.64
C LEU A 49 10.79 11.66 -3.99
N ASP A 50 11.86 11.91 -3.23
CA ASP A 50 12.07 13.13 -2.48
C ASP A 50 10.78 13.54 -1.76
N ALA A 51 10.24 12.64 -0.92
CA ALA A 51 8.94 12.78 -0.26
C ALA A 51 9.08 13.24 1.20
N ASP A 52 8.09 13.99 1.69
CA ASP A 52 7.97 14.35 3.10
C ASP A 52 7.59 13.12 3.94
N GLY A 53 6.82 12.20 3.34
CA GLY A 53 6.43 10.94 3.96
C GLY A 53 6.18 9.84 2.94
N ILE A 54 6.48 8.59 3.31
CA ILE A 54 6.37 7.40 2.47
C ILE A 54 5.72 6.30 3.31
N MET A 55 4.53 5.87 2.91
CA MET A 55 3.92 4.63 3.40
C MET A 55 4.61 3.45 2.71
N VAL A 56 5.50 2.78 3.43
CA VAL A 56 6.23 1.62 2.94
C VAL A 56 5.42 0.36 3.23
N VAL A 57 5.02 -0.33 2.16
CA VAL A 57 4.28 -1.60 2.22
C VAL A 57 5.24 -2.75 1.95
N GLU A 58 5.09 -3.85 2.69
CA GLU A 58 6.12 -4.91 2.75
C GLU A 58 7.46 -4.41 3.31
N ALA A 59 7.37 -3.48 4.27
CA ALA A 59 8.50 -2.97 5.01
C ALA A 59 9.17 -4.09 5.84
N PRO A 60 10.43 -3.87 6.30
CA PRO A 60 11.17 -4.86 7.07
C PRO A 60 10.42 -5.30 8.32
N ASP A 61 10.62 -6.56 8.69
CA ASP A 61 9.90 -7.20 9.78
C ASP A 61 10.35 -6.70 11.15
N SER A 62 9.44 -6.72 12.12
CA SER A 62 9.74 -6.38 13.51
C SER A 62 9.37 -7.55 14.41
N HIS A 63 10.29 -8.00 15.26
CA HIS A 63 10.03 -9.01 16.30
C HIS A 63 11.13 -8.96 17.37
N ALA A 64 11.16 -9.91 18.30
CA ALA A 64 12.10 -9.88 19.43
C ALA A 64 13.61 -9.74 19.06
N ASN A 65 14.02 -10.12 17.85
CA ASN A 65 15.41 -10.06 17.40
C ASN A 65 15.62 -9.12 16.20
N ARG A 66 14.56 -8.47 15.70
CA ARG A 66 14.63 -7.59 14.53
C ARG A 66 13.80 -6.35 14.75
N ASP A 67 14.32 -5.21 14.34
CA ASP A 67 13.65 -3.92 14.44
C ASP A 67 13.51 -3.32 13.04
N GLY A 68 12.31 -3.46 12.46
CA GLY A 68 12.02 -2.97 11.12
C GLY A 68 12.03 -1.45 11.02
N VAL A 69 11.75 -0.74 12.13
CA VAL A 69 11.89 0.72 12.21
C VAL A 69 13.36 1.10 12.13
N ALA A 70 14.21 0.49 12.95
CA ALA A 70 15.65 0.75 12.93
C ALA A 70 16.28 0.39 11.57
N ALA A 71 15.88 -0.72 10.96
CA ALA A 71 16.34 -1.13 9.64
C ALA A 71 15.98 -0.08 8.57
N LEU A 72 14.74 0.41 8.57
CA LEU A 72 14.28 1.39 7.59
C LEU A 72 14.92 2.77 7.81
N GLU A 73 15.11 3.22 9.07
CA GLU A 73 15.87 4.44 9.38
C GLU A 73 17.35 4.33 8.99
N GLY A 74 17.96 3.15 9.18
CA GLY A 74 19.32 2.84 8.76
C GLY A 74 19.47 2.88 7.24
N PHE A 75 18.51 2.30 6.51
CA PHE A 75 18.43 2.42 5.06
C PHE A 75 18.32 3.89 4.63
N ALA A 76 17.37 4.65 5.21
CA ALA A 76 17.17 6.06 4.89
C ALA A 76 18.44 6.90 5.10
N THR A 77 19.16 6.64 6.19
CA THR A 77 20.45 7.27 6.49
C THR A 77 21.51 6.91 5.44
N LYS A 78 21.62 5.62 5.09
CA LYS A 78 22.58 5.12 4.09
C LYS A 78 22.36 5.73 2.71
N VAL A 79 21.10 5.90 2.30
CA VAL A 79 20.74 6.47 0.99
C VAL A 79 20.60 7.99 1.01
N GLY A 80 20.62 8.63 2.18
CA GLY A 80 20.64 10.08 2.30
C GLY A 80 19.34 10.77 1.89
N ILE A 81 18.19 10.24 2.31
CA ILE A 81 16.87 10.85 2.05
C ILE A 81 16.38 11.67 3.23
N ARG A 82 15.51 12.65 2.95
CA ARG A 82 14.94 13.54 3.99
C ARG A 82 13.97 12.82 4.92
N ALA A 83 13.18 11.90 4.38
CA ALA A 83 12.32 11.01 5.14
C ALA A 83 13.18 9.97 5.87
N ARG A 84 13.54 10.28 7.11
CA ARG A 84 14.60 9.57 7.87
C ARG A 84 14.16 9.06 9.23
N LYS A 85 12.92 9.33 9.63
CA LYS A 85 12.31 8.79 10.84
C LYS A 85 11.15 7.89 10.48
N ALA A 86 10.97 6.79 11.20
CA ALA A 86 9.95 5.82 10.87
C ALA A 86 9.04 5.50 12.06
N ILE A 87 7.79 5.19 11.76
CA ILE A 87 6.82 4.73 12.75
C ILE A 87 6.08 3.50 12.24
N ILE A 88 5.95 2.52 13.12
CA ILE A 88 5.16 1.30 12.92
C ILE A 88 3.98 1.31 13.88
N GLY A 89 2.89 0.68 13.47
CA GLY A 89 1.69 0.50 14.30
C GLY A 89 1.75 -0.84 15.00
N TYR A 90 0.85 -1.75 14.60
CA TYR A 90 0.83 -3.11 15.12
C TYR A 90 1.79 -3.98 14.33
N VAL A 91 2.79 -4.52 15.04
CA VAL A 91 3.71 -5.54 14.52
C VAL A 91 2.93 -6.79 14.12
N ASN A 92 3.30 -7.40 12.99
CA ASN A 92 2.61 -8.56 12.44
C ASN A 92 3.54 -9.75 12.20
N GLU A 93 2.95 -10.94 11.99
CA GLU A 93 3.71 -12.19 11.87
C GLU A 93 4.06 -12.56 10.41
N THR A 94 3.79 -11.66 9.45
CA THR A 94 3.93 -11.96 8.01
C THR A 94 5.28 -11.55 7.41
N GLN A 95 6.14 -10.91 8.21
CA GLN A 95 7.39 -10.30 7.76
C GLN A 95 7.23 -9.17 6.73
N GLN A 96 6.01 -8.68 6.57
CA GLN A 96 5.64 -7.64 5.62
C GLN A 96 4.91 -6.54 6.38
N GLU A 97 5.70 -5.68 7.03
CA GLU A 97 5.16 -4.60 7.85
C GLU A 97 4.60 -3.46 6.98
N ILE A 98 3.79 -2.63 7.62
CA ILE A 98 3.36 -1.34 7.09
C ILE A 98 4.00 -0.28 7.97
N ILE A 99 4.98 0.44 7.44
CA ILE A 99 5.78 1.43 8.18
C ILE A 99 5.68 2.77 7.44
N PHE A 100 5.47 3.85 8.18
CA PHE A 100 5.50 5.19 7.63
C PHE A 100 6.86 5.84 7.90
N LEU A 101 7.62 6.10 6.84
CA LEU A 101 8.89 6.82 6.87
C LEU A 101 8.62 8.30 6.58
N PHE A 102 9.19 9.23 7.34
CA PHE A 102 8.86 10.65 7.27
C PHE A 102 10.04 11.57 7.57
N ASP A 103 9.95 12.79 7.06
CA ASP A 103 10.89 13.87 7.32
C ASP A 103 10.49 14.57 8.63
N PRO A 104 11.23 14.37 9.74
CA PRO A 104 10.89 14.98 11.02
C PRO A 104 11.05 16.51 11.03
N ASP A 105 11.66 17.11 10.01
CA ASP A 105 11.79 18.57 9.92
C ASP A 105 10.52 19.21 9.34
N VAL A 106 9.67 18.42 8.68
CA VAL A 106 8.44 18.87 8.01
C VAL A 106 7.19 18.26 8.64
N LEU A 107 7.28 17.04 9.17
CA LEU A 107 6.16 16.28 9.72
C LEU A 107 6.40 15.87 11.18
N ASN A 108 5.40 16.09 12.01
CA ASN A 108 5.27 15.43 13.32
C ASN A 108 4.23 14.31 13.21
N VAL A 109 4.60 13.10 13.61
CA VAL A 109 3.80 11.89 13.38
C VAL A 109 3.63 11.10 14.66
N ARG A 110 2.40 10.64 14.93
CA ARG A 110 2.11 9.71 16.04
C ARG A 110 1.17 8.59 15.61
N HIS A 111 1.40 7.40 16.15
CA HIS A 111 0.45 6.29 16.05
C HIS A 111 -0.82 6.66 16.81
N ASP A 112 -1.97 6.58 16.12
CA ASP A 112 -3.26 7.05 16.62
C ASP A 112 -4.37 6.04 16.30
N PRO A 113 -4.31 4.82 16.86
CA PRO A 113 -5.32 3.81 16.61
C PRO A 113 -6.69 4.25 17.15
N ARG A 114 -7.75 4.02 16.37
CA ARG A 114 -9.12 4.40 16.75
C ARG A 114 -10.00 3.17 17.02
N GLU A 115 -11.15 3.39 17.65
CA GLU A 115 -12.22 2.38 17.83
C GLU A 115 -13.58 2.86 17.27
N ASP A 116 -13.58 4.02 16.61
CA ASP A 116 -14.77 4.63 16.05
C ASP A 116 -15.20 3.91 14.76
N GLY A 117 -16.51 3.68 14.61
CA GLY A 117 -17.12 2.97 13.47
C GLY A 117 -16.85 1.47 13.40
N ALA A 118 -15.71 0.99 13.93
CA ALA A 118 -15.30 -0.41 13.95
C ALA A 118 -14.20 -0.67 15.01
N PRO A 119 -13.91 -1.94 15.38
CA PRO A 119 -12.83 -2.27 16.32
C PRO A 119 -11.43 -1.84 15.84
N ARG A 120 -10.45 -1.76 16.74
CA ARG A 120 -9.02 -1.55 16.36
C ARG A 120 -8.54 -2.66 15.45
N PHE A 121 -7.67 -2.33 14.50
CA PHE A 121 -7.24 -3.27 13.46
C PHE A 121 -6.42 -4.48 13.95
N ASP A 122 -5.87 -4.45 15.16
CA ASP A 122 -5.25 -5.60 15.85
C ASP A 122 -6.27 -6.58 16.47
N GLN A 123 -7.56 -6.25 16.42
CA GLN A 123 -8.64 -7.07 16.95
C GLN A 123 -9.30 -7.92 15.86
N ALA A 124 -10.58 -8.26 16.06
CA ALA A 124 -11.40 -8.99 15.10
C ALA A 124 -12.74 -8.28 14.92
N ILE A 125 -13.27 -8.32 13.70
CA ILE A 125 -14.64 -7.91 13.41
C ILE A 125 -15.51 -9.13 13.11
N LYS A 126 -16.75 -9.09 13.56
CA LYS A 126 -17.76 -10.12 13.25
C LYS A 126 -18.60 -9.67 12.07
N MET A 127 -18.61 -10.43 10.98
CA MET A 127 -19.33 -10.11 9.76
C MET A 127 -19.86 -11.37 9.10
N ASP A 128 -21.08 -11.30 8.57
CA ASP A 128 -21.62 -12.34 7.68
C ASP A 128 -21.01 -12.16 6.29
N LEU A 129 -20.24 -13.15 5.83
CA LEU A 129 -19.48 -13.07 4.58
C LEU A 129 -20.13 -13.82 3.42
N ASP A 130 -21.14 -14.65 3.69
CA ASP A 130 -21.78 -15.48 2.68
C ASP A 130 -23.29 -15.59 2.77
N VAL A 131 -23.90 -14.69 3.54
CA VAL A 131 -25.34 -14.46 3.63
C VAL A 131 -26.06 -15.69 4.18
N ASP A 132 -25.36 -16.46 5.04
CA ASP A 132 -25.90 -17.62 5.74
C ASP A 132 -26.41 -17.26 7.15
N ALA A 133 -26.38 -15.98 7.51
CA ALA A 133 -26.70 -15.41 8.82
C ALA A 133 -25.77 -15.85 9.96
N GLN A 134 -24.61 -16.44 9.66
CA GLN A 134 -23.54 -16.70 10.62
C GLN A 134 -22.47 -15.61 10.54
N LEU A 135 -22.01 -15.18 11.70
CA LEU A 135 -20.96 -14.17 11.78
C LEU A 135 -19.59 -14.85 11.79
N ASP A 136 -18.82 -14.66 10.73
CA ASP A 136 -17.40 -15.01 10.68
C ASP A 136 -16.57 -14.00 11.48
N SER A 137 -15.52 -14.51 12.14
CA SER A 137 -14.51 -13.68 12.79
C SER A 137 -13.40 -13.37 11.79
N VAL A 138 -13.29 -12.10 11.39
CA VAL A 138 -12.29 -11.61 10.45
C VAL A 138 -11.21 -10.84 11.20
N LYS A 139 -9.95 -11.18 10.93
CA LYS A 139 -8.76 -10.50 11.45
C LYS A 139 -7.91 -9.98 10.31
N TRP A 140 -7.18 -8.91 10.56
CA TRP A 140 -6.07 -8.50 9.70
C TRP A 140 -4.85 -9.35 9.99
N SER A 141 -4.23 -9.92 8.95
CA SER A 141 -2.89 -10.49 9.06
C SER A 141 -1.81 -9.42 9.07
N LYS A 142 -2.11 -8.27 8.45
CA LYS A 142 -1.28 -7.06 8.40
C LYS A 142 -2.18 -5.89 8.81
N PRO A 143 -2.30 -5.59 10.10
CA PRO A 143 -3.21 -4.54 10.57
C PRO A 143 -2.87 -3.19 9.93
N PRO A 144 -3.85 -2.44 9.38
CA PRO A 144 -3.61 -1.11 8.87
C PRO A 144 -2.95 -0.16 9.88
N LEU A 145 -2.05 0.69 9.40
CA LEU A 145 -1.32 1.67 10.20
C LEU A 145 -2.13 2.96 10.30
N GLU A 146 -2.63 3.30 11.48
CA GLU A 146 -3.37 4.55 11.72
C GLU A 146 -2.47 5.60 12.37
N ILE A 147 -2.27 6.74 11.71
CA ILE A 147 -1.41 7.81 12.22
C ILE A 147 -2.07 9.18 12.09
N GLU A 148 -1.75 10.05 13.06
CA GLU A 148 -1.93 11.49 12.91
C GLU A 148 -0.64 12.09 12.37
N VAL A 149 -0.76 12.92 11.34
CA VAL A 149 0.35 13.66 10.74
C VAL A 149 0.08 15.14 10.84
N THR A 150 0.95 15.88 11.51
CA THR A 150 0.92 17.34 11.58
C THR A 150 2.04 17.90 10.72
N HIS A 151 1.70 18.67 9.70
CA HIS A 151 2.66 19.41 8.87
C HIS A 151 3.09 20.70 9.56
N THR A 152 4.29 21.21 9.28
CA THR A 152 4.80 22.48 9.84
C THR A 152 3.93 23.71 9.52
N SER A 153 3.09 23.66 8.48
CA SER A 153 2.06 24.70 8.22
C SER A 153 0.91 24.72 9.24
N GLY A 154 0.84 23.71 10.12
CA GLY A 154 -0.25 23.52 11.09
C GLY A 154 -1.39 22.64 10.60
N ALA A 155 -1.39 22.22 9.34
CA ALA A 155 -2.37 21.29 8.81
C ALA A 155 -2.21 19.89 9.44
N VAL A 156 -3.32 19.31 9.90
CA VAL A 156 -3.37 17.98 10.50
C VAL A 156 -4.11 17.03 9.57
N PHE A 157 -3.56 15.83 9.40
CA PHE A 157 -4.10 14.75 8.57
C PHE A 157 -4.22 13.46 9.36
N ARG A 158 -5.22 12.64 8.99
CA ARG A 158 -5.36 11.25 9.41
C ARG A 158 -4.94 10.37 8.24
N LEU A 159 -3.92 9.53 8.45
CA LEU A 159 -3.48 8.58 7.45
C LEU A 159 -3.80 7.16 7.90
N ILE A 160 -4.29 6.33 6.97
CA ILE A 160 -4.39 4.88 7.15
C ILE A 160 -3.58 4.17 6.06
N GLY A 161 -2.49 3.52 6.48
CA GLY A 161 -1.66 2.65 5.65
C GLY A 161 -2.25 1.26 5.49
N VAL A 162 -2.41 0.77 4.26
CA VAL A 162 -3.14 -0.48 3.97
C VAL A 162 -2.26 -1.49 3.22
N HIS A 163 -2.33 -2.75 3.63
CA HIS A 163 -1.91 -3.90 2.83
C HIS A 163 -3.01 -4.97 2.92
N ALA A 164 -3.96 -4.91 2.00
CA ALA A 164 -5.11 -5.82 2.00
C ALA A 164 -4.74 -7.23 1.55
N LYS A 165 -5.56 -8.21 1.94
CA LYS A 165 -5.30 -9.61 1.66
C LYS A 165 -5.28 -9.90 0.15
N SER A 166 -4.16 -10.42 -0.36
CA SER A 166 -4.07 -10.94 -1.73
C SER A 166 -5.11 -12.02 -2.03
N LYS A 167 -5.68 -11.95 -3.25
CA LYS A 167 -6.65 -12.90 -3.80
C LYS A 167 -6.02 -14.18 -4.36
N ALA A 168 -4.71 -14.20 -4.54
CA ALA A 168 -4.01 -15.31 -5.20
C ALA A 168 -4.21 -16.65 -4.44
N PRO A 169 -4.52 -17.75 -5.14
CA PRO A 169 -4.81 -19.05 -4.53
C PRO A 169 -3.53 -19.81 -4.16
N HIS A 170 -2.64 -19.19 -3.37
CA HIS A 170 -1.42 -19.84 -2.90
C HIS A 170 -1.74 -21.16 -2.17
N GLY A 171 -1.00 -22.22 -2.51
CA GLY A 171 -1.14 -23.55 -1.91
C GLY A 171 -2.21 -24.44 -2.54
N ALA A 172 -2.91 -23.98 -3.59
CA ALA A 172 -3.82 -24.82 -4.35
C ALA A 172 -3.07 -25.95 -5.08
N ARG A 173 -3.59 -27.17 -5.00
CA ARG A 173 -3.03 -28.36 -5.67
C ARG A 173 -3.73 -28.69 -6.99
N ASN A 174 -4.89 -28.10 -7.23
CA ASN A 174 -5.69 -28.25 -8.45
C ASN A 174 -6.66 -27.07 -8.61
N ASP A 175 -7.29 -26.96 -9.78
CA ASP A 175 -8.14 -25.83 -10.17
C ASP A 175 -9.37 -25.68 -9.27
N ALA A 176 -10.01 -26.78 -8.87
CA ALA A 176 -11.16 -26.75 -7.98
C ALA A 176 -10.79 -26.22 -6.59
N GLN A 177 -9.62 -26.59 -6.08
CA GLN A 177 -9.08 -26.07 -4.83
C GLN A 177 -8.67 -24.60 -4.98
N ALA A 178 -8.05 -24.24 -6.11
CA ALA A 178 -7.68 -22.86 -6.41
C ALA A 178 -8.90 -21.94 -6.38
N MET A 179 -9.99 -22.35 -7.06
CA MET A 179 -11.24 -21.61 -7.06
C MET A 179 -11.81 -21.41 -5.65
N ARG A 180 -11.85 -22.47 -4.82
CA ARG A 180 -12.34 -22.37 -3.43
C ARG A 180 -11.49 -21.42 -2.59
N ILE A 181 -10.16 -21.50 -2.71
CA ILE A 181 -9.25 -20.62 -1.97
C ILE A 181 -9.42 -19.16 -2.43
N SER A 182 -9.52 -18.90 -3.73
CA SER A 182 -9.74 -17.56 -4.26
C SER A 182 -11.05 -16.95 -3.74
N ILE A 183 -12.15 -17.72 -3.72
CA ILE A 183 -13.44 -17.27 -3.17
C ILE A 183 -13.31 -16.93 -1.67
N ALA A 184 -12.67 -17.79 -0.88
CA ALA A 184 -12.48 -17.56 0.55
C ALA A 184 -11.57 -16.36 0.85
N ASN A 185 -10.47 -16.21 0.11
CA ASN A 185 -9.58 -15.06 0.22
C ASN A 185 -10.32 -13.76 -0.12
N ARG A 186 -11.13 -13.80 -1.18
CA ARG A 186 -11.91 -12.63 -1.60
C ARG A 186 -12.96 -12.21 -0.56
N ARG A 187 -13.69 -13.15 0.02
CA ARG A 187 -14.65 -12.85 1.12
C ARG A 187 -13.95 -12.14 2.28
N LYS A 188 -12.78 -12.63 2.69
CA LYS A 188 -11.98 -12.01 3.77
C LYS A 188 -11.50 -10.60 3.39
N GLN A 189 -11.02 -10.42 2.16
CA GLN A 189 -10.56 -9.11 1.67
C GLN A 189 -11.72 -8.10 1.61
N LEU A 190 -12.90 -8.50 1.13
CA LEU A 190 -14.09 -7.63 1.13
C LEU A 190 -14.49 -7.23 2.55
N ALA A 191 -14.48 -8.17 3.49
CA ALA A 191 -14.74 -7.89 4.90
C ALA A 191 -13.74 -6.88 5.50
N GLN A 192 -12.46 -7.05 5.18
CA GLN A 192 -11.39 -6.11 5.53
C GLN A 192 -11.66 -4.70 4.94
N CYS A 193 -12.08 -4.62 3.68
CA CYS A 193 -12.42 -3.35 3.04
C CYS A 193 -13.66 -2.70 3.65
N ILE A 194 -14.68 -3.47 4.03
CA ILE A 194 -15.87 -2.95 4.74
C ILE A 194 -15.48 -2.44 6.14
N TRP A 195 -14.63 -3.18 6.86
CA TRP A 195 -14.09 -2.73 8.14
C TRP A 195 -13.33 -1.41 7.97
N LEU A 196 -12.41 -1.34 7.02
CA LEU A 196 -11.67 -0.13 6.69
C LEU A 196 -12.63 1.02 6.34
N ARG A 197 -13.65 0.78 5.51
CA ARG A 197 -14.64 1.81 5.16
C ARG A 197 -15.38 2.33 6.38
N ARG A 198 -15.79 1.48 7.33
CA ARG A 198 -16.44 1.93 8.58
C ARG A 198 -15.54 2.86 9.39
N ARG A 199 -14.22 2.58 9.42
CA ARG A 199 -13.25 3.48 10.05
C ARG A 199 -13.12 4.80 9.29
N VAL A 200 -13.08 4.75 7.96
CA VAL A 200 -13.06 5.94 7.10
C VAL A 200 -14.30 6.81 7.33
N GLU A 201 -15.50 6.23 7.33
CA GLU A 201 -16.76 6.96 7.58
C GLU A 201 -16.70 7.73 8.90
N ALA A 202 -16.20 7.12 9.98
CA ALA A 202 -16.08 7.79 11.28
C ALA A 202 -15.15 9.03 11.22
N HIS A 203 -14.08 9.00 10.42
CA HIS A 203 -13.23 10.17 10.19
C HIS A 203 -13.91 11.23 9.30
N LEU A 204 -14.63 10.81 8.26
CA LEU A 204 -15.36 11.72 7.37
C LEU A 204 -16.49 12.44 8.12
N GLU A 205 -17.19 11.75 9.01
CA GLU A 205 -18.28 12.32 9.84
C GLU A 205 -17.81 13.48 10.73
N VAL A 206 -16.57 13.41 11.24
CA VAL A 206 -15.98 14.49 12.06
C VAL A 206 -15.20 15.52 11.25
N GLY A 207 -15.13 15.35 9.92
CA GLY A 207 -14.49 16.29 8.99
C GLY A 207 -12.96 16.24 8.98
N ASP A 208 -12.37 15.10 9.36
CA ASP A 208 -10.91 14.94 9.33
C ASP A 208 -10.34 15.05 7.90
N ASN A 209 -9.13 15.59 7.77
CA ASN A 209 -8.37 15.52 6.52
C ASN A 209 -7.81 14.10 6.34
N MET A 210 -8.58 13.25 5.67
CA MET A 210 -8.30 11.82 5.59
C MET A 210 -7.50 11.46 4.33
N ILE A 211 -6.50 10.59 4.50
CA ILE A 211 -5.76 9.96 3.41
C ILE A 211 -5.67 8.45 3.70
N VAL A 212 -6.18 7.63 2.79
CA VAL A 212 -6.03 6.16 2.83
C VAL A 212 -5.10 5.77 1.69
N LEU A 213 -4.00 5.11 2.02
CA LEU A 213 -2.95 4.80 1.06
C LEU A 213 -2.30 3.45 1.31
N GLY A 214 -1.87 2.78 0.24
CA GLY A 214 -1.29 1.45 0.34
C GLY A 214 -1.65 0.55 -0.82
N ASP A 215 -1.32 -0.73 -0.65
CA ASP A 215 -1.60 -1.81 -1.59
C ASP A 215 -2.92 -2.51 -1.20
N PHE A 216 -3.93 -2.38 -2.06
CA PHE A 216 -5.23 -2.99 -1.86
C PHE A 216 -5.32 -4.42 -2.39
N ASN A 217 -4.30 -4.90 -3.12
CA ASN A 217 -4.30 -6.19 -3.80
C ASN A 217 -5.60 -6.40 -4.62
N ASP A 218 -6.17 -5.31 -5.11
CA ASP A 218 -7.44 -5.24 -5.80
C ASP A 218 -7.46 -4.02 -6.70
N GLY A 219 -8.23 -4.10 -7.79
CA GLY A 219 -8.40 -3.04 -8.75
C GLY A 219 -9.53 -3.38 -9.73
N PRO A 220 -10.20 -2.37 -10.33
CA PRO A 220 -11.37 -2.60 -11.15
C PRO A 220 -11.09 -3.52 -12.35
N GLY A 221 -11.90 -4.56 -12.53
CA GLY A 221 -11.83 -5.45 -13.69
C GLY A 221 -10.72 -6.50 -13.64
N LEU A 222 -10.05 -6.67 -12.49
CA LEU A 222 -8.98 -7.65 -12.31
C LEU A 222 -9.49 -9.07 -12.00
N ASP A 223 -10.79 -9.25 -11.77
CA ASP A 223 -11.31 -10.52 -11.27
C ASP A 223 -12.64 -10.91 -11.95
N GLU A 224 -12.64 -12.03 -12.68
CA GLU A 224 -13.84 -12.62 -13.34
C GLU A 224 -14.98 -12.91 -12.35
N TYR A 225 -14.65 -13.06 -11.07
CA TYR A 225 -15.59 -13.29 -9.97
C TYR A 225 -16.16 -11.99 -9.40
N GLU A 226 -15.81 -10.80 -9.92
CA GLU A 226 -16.41 -9.51 -9.47
C GLU A 226 -17.91 -9.53 -9.54
N LYS A 227 -18.45 -10.20 -10.56
CA LYS A 227 -19.89 -10.38 -10.75
C LYS A 227 -20.56 -11.17 -9.62
N LEU A 228 -19.83 -12.06 -8.91
CA LEU A 228 -20.37 -12.85 -7.80
C LEU A 228 -20.56 -12.02 -6.53
N PHE A 229 -19.70 -11.03 -6.31
CA PHE A 229 -19.71 -10.20 -5.10
C PHE A 229 -20.26 -8.79 -5.34
N GLY A 230 -20.52 -8.45 -6.60
CA GLY A 230 -21.13 -7.20 -7.03
C GLY A 230 -20.18 -6.00 -7.05
N ARG A 231 -19.07 -6.02 -6.29
CA ARG A 231 -18.12 -4.90 -6.11
C ARG A 231 -16.70 -5.36 -5.80
N SER A 232 -15.74 -4.47 -6.04
CA SER A 232 -14.35 -4.58 -5.58
C SER A 232 -14.16 -3.99 -4.16
N GLY A 233 -13.07 -4.38 -3.49
CA GLY A 233 -12.69 -3.79 -2.21
C GLY A 233 -12.37 -2.30 -2.32
N VAL A 234 -11.81 -1.87 -3.46
CA VAL A 234 -11.54 -0.46 -3.77
C VAL A 234 -12.83 0.35 -3.83
N GLU A 235 -13.86 -0.13 -4.52
CA GLU A 235 -15.18 0.54 -4.55
C GLU A 235 -15.79 0.69 -3.15
N ILE A 236 -15.64 -0.34 -2.30
CA ILE A 236 -16.14 -0.29 -0.92
C ILE A 236 -15.46 0.84 -0.13
N VAL A 237 -14.15 0.99 -0.27
CA VAL A 237 -13.37 1.96 0.52
C VAL A 237 -13.54 3.39 0.01
N LEU A 238 -13.63 3.57 -1.32
CA LEU A 238 -14.00 4.84 -1.94
C LEU A 238 -15.38 5.31 -1.44
N GLY A 239 -16.28 4.38 -1.18
CA GLY A 239 -17.65 4.66 -0.75
C GLY A 239 -18.59 4.89 -1.93
N GLU A 240 -19.89 4.89 -1.64
CA GLU A 240 -20.94 5.00 -2.63
C GLU A 240 -22.18 5.73 -2.06
N GLY A 241 -23.15 6.00 -2.93
CA GLY A 241 -24.41 6.63 -2.54
C GLY A 241 -24.24 8.12 -2.21
N ASN A 242 -25.00 8.58 -1.21
CA ASN A 242 -25.12 10.01 -0.88
C ASN A 242 -24.14 10.46 0.23
N GLY A 243 -23.35 9.56 0.79
CA GLY A 243 -22.30 9.89 1.77
C GLY A 243 -21.07 10.52 1.12
N GLU A 244 -20.17 11.07 1.93
CA GLU A 244 -18.90 11.57 1.41
C GLU A 244 -18.05 10.42 0.86
N GLN A 245 -17.64 10.53 -0.40
CA GLN A 245 -16.78 9.56 -1.07
C GLN A 245 -15.33 10.02 -1.00
N LEU A 246 -14.41 9.08 -0.81
CA LEU A 246 -12.99 9.36 -1.03
C LEU A 246 -12.72 9.53 -2.53
N PHE A 247 -11.62 10.20 -2.85
CA PHE A 247 -11.22 10.47 -4.21
C PHE A 247 -9.80 9.98 -4.48
N ASP A 248 -9.66 9.20 -5.55
CA ASP A 248 -8.38 8.89 -6.19
C ASP A 248 -8.59 9.03 -7.71
N PRO A 249 -7.77 9.79 -8.44
CA PRO A 249 -7.97 10.02 -9.87
C PRO A 249 -7.76 8.76 -10.71
N HIS A 250 -6.85 7.86 -10.31
CA HIS A 250 -6.56 6.61 -11.01
C HIS A 250 -7.69 5.60 -10.81
N ALA A 251 -8.17 5.45 -9.57
CA ALA A 251 -9.31 4.59 -9.26
C ALA A 251 -10.58 5.08 -9.98
N ARG A 252 -10.83 6.39 -10.00
CA ARG A 252 -11.97 6.96 -10.71
C ARG A 252 -11.88 6.75 -12.22
N LEU A 253 -10.69 6.93 -12.80
CA LEU A 253 -10.48 6.63 -14.22
C LEU A 253 -10.79 5.16 -14.51
N ALA A 254 -10.24 4.27 -13.68
CA ALA A 254 -10.40 2.83 -13.80
C ALA A 254 -11.87 2.36 -13.68
N LEU A 255 -12.63 2.95 -12.76
CA LEU A 255 -14.05 2.63 -12.57
C LEU A 255 -14.94 3.22 -13.68
N SER A 256 -14.52 4.34 -14.28
CA SER A 256 -15.31 5.03 -15.32
C SER A 256 -15.14 4.43 -16.72
N GLN A 257 -14.04 3.72 -16.99
CA GLN A 257 -13.71 3.19 -18.31
C GLN A 257 -13.77 1.66 -18.33
N ARG A 258 -14.63 1.11 -19.17
CA ARG A 258 -14.69 -0.36 -19.41
C ARG A 258 -13.65 -0.86 -20.41
N ILE A 259 -13.14 0.01 -21.28
CA ILE A 259 -12.20 -0.32 -22.36
C ILE A 259 -11.25 0.87 -22.52
N GLY A 260 -9.93 0.65 -22.41
CA GLY A 260 -8.93 1.69 -22.53
C GLY A 260 -7.62 1.33 -21.84
N ALA A 261 -6.59 2.16 -22.03
CA ALA A 261 -5.38 2.08 -21.24
C ALA A 261 -5.69 2.52 -19.80
N MET A 262 -5.25 1.72 -18.84
CA MET A 262 -5.52 1.93 -17.41
C MET A 262 -4.22 2.36 -16.74
N PRO A 263 -4.27 3.17 -15.67
CA PRO A 263 -3.10 3.42 -14.83
C PRO A 263 -2.52 2.10 -14.32
N VAL A 264 -1.20 2.03 -14.20
CA VAL A 264 -0.49 0.81 -13.75
C VAL A 264 0.40 1.19 -12.58
N THR A 265 0.21 0.51 -11.45
CA THR A 265 1.09 0.64 -10.27
C THR A 265 1.87 -0.63 -9.99
N ALA A 266 1.53 -1.75 -10.62
CA ALA A 266 2.25 -3.00 -10.46
C ALA A 266 2.44 -3.72 -11.80
N ARG A 267 3.58 -4.38 -11.95
CA ARG A 267 3.97 -5.18 -13.12
C ARG A 267 4.81 -6.38 -12.68
N PHE A 268 4.21 -7.58 -12.76
CA PHE A 268 4.84 -8.84 -12.36
C PHE A 268 4.63 -9.94 -13.39
N THR A 269 5.44 -11.00 -13.34
CA THR A 269 5.34 -12.12 -14.28
C THR A 269 4.37 -13.19 -13.79
N VAL A 270 3.51 -13.68 -14.68
CA VAL A 270 2.51 -14.73 -14.38
C VAL A 270 2.74 -15.96 -15.24
N GLY A 271 2.48 -17.14 -14.67
CA GLY A 271 2.53 -18.42 -15.38
C GLY A 271 3.95 -18.95 -15.62
N LYS A 272 4.04 -20.14 -16.23
CA LYS A 272 5.31 -20.81 -16.51
C LYS A 272 6.16 -20.05 -17.54
N ASP A 273 5.50 -19.40 -18.49
CA ASP A 273 6.15 -18.65 -19.58
C ASP A 273 6.48 -17.20 -19.19
N ARG A 274 6.17 -16.80 -17.95
CA ARG A 274 6.54 -15.51 -17.34
C ARG A 274 6.11 -14.27 -18.13
N HIS A 275 4.89 -14.30 -18.67
CA HIS A 275 4.34 -13.10 -19.30
C HIS A 275 4.10 -12.01 -18.25
N PHE A 276 4.42 -10.77 -18.60
CA PHE A 276 4.15 -9.63 -17.73
C PHE A 276 2.65 -9.36 -17.69
N MET A 277 2.14 -9.18 -16.48
CA MET A 277 0.80 -8.66 -16.20
C MET A 277 0.96 -7.32 -15.51
N SER A 278 0.18 -6.33 -15.96
CA SER A 278 0.12 -5.00 -15.35
C SER A 278 -1.19 -4.87 -14.57
N ALA A 279 -1.13 -4.21 -13.41
CA ALA A 279 -2.30 -3.99 -12.55
C ALA A 279 -2.24 -2.61 -11.88
N LEU A 280 -3.42 -2.12 -11.49
CA LEU A 280 -3.58 -0.99 -10.59
C LEU A 280 -3.95 -1.57 -9.22
N LEU A 281 -3.04 -1.51 -8.26
CA LEU A 281 -3.19 -2.10 -6.93
C LEU A 281 -2.94 -1.11 -5.79
N ASP A 282 -2.17 -0.07 -6.07
CA ASP A 282 -1.72 0.93 -5.10
C ASP A 282 -2.49 2.23 -5.30
N TYR A 283 -2.98 2.80 -4.19
CA TYR A 283 -3.87 3.96 -4.24
C TYR A 283 -3.48 5.00 -3.20
N ILE A 284 -3.84 6.26 -3.47
CA ILE A 284 -3.86 7.33 -2.47
C ILE A 284 -5.22 8.01 -2.56
N MET A 285 -6.15 7.52 -1.74
CA MET A 285 -7.52 7.99 -1.66
C MET A 285 -7.63 9.10 -0.61
N VAL A 286 -8.28 10.22 -0.95
CA VAL A 286 -8.37 11.38 -0.05
C VAL A 286 -9.80 11.83 0.20
N SER A 287 -10.08 12.40 1.38
CA SER A 287 -11.36 13.07 1.67
C SER A 287 -11.59 14.28 0.76
N GLN A 288 -12.82 14.78 0.70
CA GLN A 288 -13.13 15.98 -0.07
C GLN A 288 -12.42 17.23 0.50
N SER A 289 -12.19 17.29 1.81
CA SER A 289 -11.41 18.36 2.45
C SER A 289 -9.97 18.41 1.94
N VAL A 290 -9.29 17.27 1.85
CA VAL A 290 -7.94 17.18 1.28
C VAL A 290 -7.97 17.45 -0.23
N ARG A 291 -8.96 16.92 -0.95
CA ARG A 291 -9.11 17.18 -2.39
C ARG A 291 -9.31 18.68 -2.68
N ALA A 292 -10.01 19.41 -1.83
CA ALA A 292 -10.23 20.84 -1.96
C ALA A 292 -8.93 21.66 -1.82
N MET A 293 -7.87 21.06 -1.26
CA MET A 293 -6.52 21.64 -1.25
C MET A 293 -5.84 21.56 -2.63
N ASN A 294 -6.52 21.06 -3.67
CA ASN A 294 -6.01 20.91 -5.04
C ASN A 294 -4.70 20.11 -5.16
N PRO A 295 -4.60 18.91 -4.55
CA PRO A 295 -3.42 18.08 -4.72
C PRO A 295 -3.28 17.52 -6.13
N THR A 296 -2.05 17.14 -6.47
CA THR A 296 -1.72 16.45 -7.73
C THR A 296 -1.22 15.04 -7.47
N TRP A 297 -1.66 14.08 -8.28
CA TRP A 297 -1.21 12.70 -8.20
C TRP A 297 -0.25 12.37 -9.34
N SER A 298 0.68 11.46 -9.09
CA SER A 298 1.51 10.84 -10.11
C SER A 298 1.81 9.40 -9.74
N ILE A 299 2.08 8.58 -10.75
CA ILE A 299 2.64 7.25 -10.57
C ILE A 299 4.03 7.31 -11.19
N MET A 300 5.06 6.93 -10.45
CA MET A 300 6.43 6.86 -10.97
C MET A 300 6.60 5.61 -11.85
N HIS A 301 5.81 5.51 -12.92
CA HIS A 301 5.83 4.37 -13.83
C HIS A 301 6.98 4.55 -14.84
N PRO A 302 7.86 3.54 -15.00
CA PRO A 302 9.10 3.67 -15.79
C PRO A 302 8.86 3.95 -17.28
N PHE A 303 7.65 3.68 -17.80
CA PHE A 303 7.30 3.86 -19.20
C PHE A 303 6.23 4.92 -19.45
N ASP A 304 5.42 5.25 -18.44
CA ASP A 304 4.24 6.10 -18.62
C ASP A 304 4.43 7.49 -18.00
N ASP A 305 5.32 7.63 -17.00
CA ASP A 305 5.73 8.93 -16.50
C ASP A 305 6.89 9.48 -17.36
N PRO A 306 6.73 10.65 -18.00
CA PRO A 306 7.75 11.19 -18.90
C PRO A 306 9.10 11.47 -18.22
N LYS A 307 9.10 11.83 -16.93
CA LYS A 307 10.35 12.11 -16.20
C LYS A 307 11.07 10.80 -15.90
N CYS A 308 10.35 9.79 -15.43
CA CYS A 308 10.88 8.46 -15.17
C CYS A 308 11.39 7.79 -16.45
N PHE A 309 10.69 7.94 -17.58
CA PHE A 309 11.13 7.35 -18.84
C PHE A 309 12.36 8.06 -19.44
N ALA A 310 12.46 9.38 -19.26
CA ALA A 310 13.60 10.16 -19.77
C ALA A 310 14.90 9.87 -19.00
N ASP A 311 14.81 9.68 -17.69
CA ASP A 311 15.91 9.28 -16.83
C ASP A 311 16.13 7.76 -16.92
N LYS A 312 17.16 7.32 -17.65
CA LYS A 312 17.40 5.89 -17.90
C LYS A 312 17.88 5.15 -16.66
N ASP A 313 18.56 5.84 -15.74
CA ASP A 313 19.02 5.22 -14.51
C ASP A 313 17.84 5.01 -13.56
N LEU A 314 16.95 6.00 -13.43
CA LEU A 314 15.72 5.85 -12.66
C LEU A 314 14.76 4.83 -13.28
N CYS A 315 14.59 4.82 -14.60
CA CYS A 315 13.79 3.84 -15.32
C CYS A 315 14.26 2.40 -15.01
N ALA A 316 15.57 2.15 -15.07
CA ALA A 316 16.15 0.86 -14.74
C ALA A 316 16.00 0.53 -13.25
N ALA A 317 16.22 1.50 -12.35
CA ALA A 317 16.04 1.34 -10.92
C ALA A 317 14.60 0.94 -10.56
N LEU A 318 13.59 1.61 -11.13
CA LEU A 318 12.17 1.28 -10.91
C LEU A 318 11.85 -0.17 -11.29
N LEU A 319 12.44 -0.70 -12.35
CA LEU A 319 12.24 -2.09 -12.80
C LEU A 319 12.96 -3.13 -11.91
N LEU A 320 14.09 -2.75 -11.32
CA LEU A 320 14.89 -3.61 -10.45
C LEU A 320 14.44 -3.60 -8.99
N ALA A 321 13.88 -2.48 -8.52
CA ALA A 321 13.60 -2.23 -7.11
C ALA A 321 12.39 -3.03 -6.58
N SER A 322 11.26 -2.98 -7.30
CA SER A 322 9.99 -3.58 -6.90
C SER A 322 9.17 -3.96 -8.13
N ASP A 323 8.21 -4.87 -7.99
CA ASP A 323 7.18 -5.13 -9.00
C ASP A 323 6.04 -4.11 -8.90
N HIS A 324 6.05 -3.27 -7.86
CA HIS A 324 5.22 -2.07 -7.76
C HIS A 324 6.00 -0.80 -8.14
N PHE A 325 5.26 0.25 -8.45
CA PHE A 325 5.76 1.58 -8.76
C PHE A 325 5.16 2.57 -7.74
N PRO A 326 5.96 3.51 -7.22
CA PRO A 326 5.46 4.47 -6.24
C PRO A 326 4.29 5.30 -6.77
N VAL A 327 3.26 5.43 -5.94
CA VAL A 327 2.18 6.40 -6.15
C VAL A 327 2.44 7.59 -5.24
N VAL A 328 2.32 8.80 -5.78
CA VAL A 328 2.68 10.04 -5.09
C VAL A 328 1.51 11.01 -5.16
N ILE A 329 1.24 11.67 -4.04
CA ILE A 329 0.37 12.85 -3.95
C ILE A 329 1.21 14.05 -3.49
N ASP A 330 1.04 15.18 -4.15
CA ASP A 330 1.60 16.47 -3.72
C ASP A 330 0.44 17.40 -3.36
N ILE A 331 0.38 17.80 -2.08
CA ILE A 331 -0.64 18.68 -1.52
C ILE A 331 0.01 20.06 -1.32
N PRO A 332 -0.46 21.12 -1.99
CA PRO A 332 0.08 22.46 -1.79
C PRO A 332 -0.38 23.00 -0.42
N LEU A 333 0.56 23.17 0.51
CA LEU A 333 0.34 23.60 1.91
C LEU A 333 1.13 24.83 2.28
#